data_AF-A0A2T3FYH3-F1
#
_entry.id   AF-A0A2T3FYH3-F1
#
_cell.length_a   1.000
_cell.length_b   1.000
_cell.length_c   1.000
_cell.angle_alpha   90.00
_cell.angle_beta   90.00
_cell.angle_gamma   90.00
#
_symmetry.space_group_name_H-M   'P 1'
#
loop_
_entity.id
_entity.type
_entity.pdbx_description
1 polymer ?
#
loop_
_entity_poly.entity_id
_entity_poly.type
_entity_poly.pdbx_seq_one_letter_code
_entity_poly.pdbx_strand_id
1 'polypeptide(L)'
;MIMEDYFLIGNLQYFCWRIDFDRNLSISEELLKQIKIAIYKANIEIVKHIKNQNDLIYVLKLFDLDDEDNSSTLIDLFEKNIQLVTKGDYNEDHQSIEKLSKVFDYAINTKNLIDKKTYNSIVNILYPLVECYKNNPE
;
A
#
# COMPACT_ATOMS: atom_id res chain seq x y z
N MET A 1 -21.82 3.98 8.23
CA MET A 1 -20.89 3.66 9.31
C MET A 1 -19.52 4.09 8.81
N ILE A 2 -19.02 5.26 9.21
CA ILE A 2 -17.82 5.93 8.64
C ILE A 2 -16.80 6.29 9.75
N MET A 3 -17.16 6.04 11.02
CA MET A 3 -16.36 6.45 12.18
C MET A 3 -15.26 5.43 12.55
N GLU A 4 -15.32 4.22 12.00
CA GLU A 4 -14.33 3.15 12.23
C GLU A 4 -13.14 3.20 11.24
N ASP A 5 -13.24 4.03 10.20
CA ASP A 5 -12.34 3.97 9.04
C ASP A 5 -10.98 4.68 9.25
N TYR A 6 -10.94 5.82 9.95
CA TYR A 6 -9.69 6.54 10.21
C TYR A 6 -8.83 5.85 11.29
N PHE A 7 -9.45 5.18 12.26
CA PHE A 7 -8.73 4.43 13.30
C PHE A 7 -8.10 3.15 12.73
N LEU A 8 -8.63 2.63 11.62
CA LEU A 8 -8.12 1.41 10.98
C LEU A 8 -6.74 1.65 10.35
N ILE A 9 -6.54 2.74 9.61
CA ILE A 9 -5.38 2.90 8.71
C ILE A 9 -4.06 3.12 9.45
N GLY A 10 -4.05 3.92 10.52
CA GLY A 10 -2.85 4.05 11.37
C GLY A 10 -2.43 2.69 11.97
N ASN A 11 -3.42 1.86 12.34
CA ASN A 11 -3.17 0.50 12.81
C ASN A 11 -2.75 -0.44 11.67
N LEU A 12 -3.24 -0.23 10.44
CA LEU A 12 -2.81 -1.00 9.27
C LEU A 12 -1.35 -0.74 8.91
N GLN A 13 -0.86 0.50 9.00
CA GLN A 13 0.54 0.80 8.73
C GLN A 13 1.47 0.14 9.76
N TYR A 14 1.10 0.19 11.04
CA TYR A 14 1.81 -0.56 12.09
C TYR A 14 1.74 -2.08 11.87
N PHE A 15 0.57 -2.61 11.48
CA PHE A 15 0.41 -4.02 11.17
C PHE A 15 1.28 -4.45 9.98
N CYS A 16 1.41 -3.62 8.94
CA CYS A 16 2.34 -3.83 7.83
C CYS A 16 3.79 -3.99 8.30
N TRP A 17 4.24 -3.18 9.26
CA TRP A 17 5.54 -3.37 9.90
C TRP A 17 5.63 -4.72 10.61
N ARG A 18 4.60 -5.12 11.36
CA ARG A 18 4.58 -6.45 12.00
C ARG A 18 4.67 -7.58 10.96
N ILE A 19 3.97 -7.49 9.84
CA ILE A 19 4.05 -8.52 8.78
C ILE A 19 5.50 -8.75 8.32
N ASP A 20 6.28 -7.67 8.15
CA ASP A 20 7.68 -7.78 7.69
C ASP A 20 8.65 -8.25 8.81
N PHE A 21 8.39 -7.91 10.07
CA PHE A 21 9.39 -7.99 11.14
C PHE A 21 9.01 -8.85 12.37
N ASP A 22 7.73 -9.13 12.59
CA ASP A 22 7.24 -9.97 13.70
C ASP A 22 7.17 -11.45 13.27
N ARG A 23 8.11 -12.26 13.79
CA ARG A 23 8.22 -13.68 13.47
C ARG A 23 7.10 -14.55 14.04
N ASN A 24 6.22 -14.01 14.89
CA ASN A 24 5.12 -14.74 15.50
C ASN A 24 3.80 -14.62 14.72
N LEU A 25 3.75 -13.78 13.68
CA LEU A 25 2.59 -13.69 12.79
C LEU A 25 2.53 -14.92 11.87
N SER A 26 1.60 -15.81 12.16
CA SER A 26 1.33 -16.99 11.33
C SER A 26 0.48 -16.62 10.11
N ILE A 27 1.10 -16.02 9.10
CA ILE A 27 0.46 -15.65 7.83
C ILE A 27 0.91 -16.63 6.74
N SER A 28 -0.03 -17.22 6.01
CA SER A 28 0.31 -18.11 4.89
C SER A 28 0.95 -17.33 3.75
N GLU A 29 1.87 -17.96 3.00
CA GLU A 29 2.49 -17.34 1.82
C GLU A 29 1.45 -16.83 0.82
N GLU A 30 0.36 -17.57 0.63
CA GLU A 30 -0.72 -17.18 -0.28
C GLU A 30 -1.47 -15.93 0.21
N LEU A 31 -1.76 -15.82 1.50
CA LEU A 31 -2.36 -14.61 2.07
C LEU A 31 -1.39 -13.43 1.97
N LEU A 32 -0.09 -13.66 2.20
CA LEU A 32 0.94 -12.63 2.07
C LEU A 32 1.02 -12.08 0.64
N LYS A 33 0.92 -12.94 -0.39
CA LYS A 33 0.81 -12.51 -1.81
C LYS A 33 -0.39 -11.62 -2.02
N GLN A 34 -1.56 -12.03 -1.54
CA GLN A 34 -2.80 -11.28 -1.72
C GLN A 34 -2.73 -9.90 -1.06
N ILE A 35 -2.16 -9.83 0.15
CA ILE A 35 -1.91 -8.56 0.86
C ILE A 35 -0.98 -7.67 0.02
N LYS A 36 0.17 -8.19 -0.42
CA LYS A 36 1.14 -7.40 -1.18
C LYS A 36 0.57 -6.87 -2.48
N ILE A 37 -0.15 -7.71 -3.23
CA ILE A 37 -0.86 -7.30 -4.46
C ILE A 37 -1.93 -6.25 -4.17
N ALA A 38 -2.69 -6.39 -3.08
CA ALA A 38 -3.69 -5.41 -2.68
C ALA A 38 -3.06 -4.03 -2.40
N ILE A 39 -1.94 -3.99 -1.68
CA ILE A 39 -1.24 -2.73 -1.38
C ILE A 39 -0.72 -2.09 -2.67
N TYR A 40 -0.12 -2.85 -3.60
CA TYR A 40 0.30 -2.31 -4.90
C TYR A 40 -0.88 -1.71 -5.68
N LYS A 41 -2.02 -2.41 -5.74
CA LYS A 41 -3.22 -1.89 -6.41
C LYS A 41 -3.76 -0.63 -5.76
N ALA A 42 -3.74 -0.55 -4.42
CA ALA A 42 -4.14 0.65 -3.69
C ALA A 42 -3.20 1.83 -4.03
N ASN A 43 -1.90 1.58 -4.08
CA ASN A 43 -0.90 2.60 -4.42
C ASN A 43 -1.05 3.09 -5.87
N ILE A 44 -1.34 2.20 -6.82
CA ILE A 44 -1.68 2.60 -8.19
C ILE A 44 -2.91 3.52 -8.21
N GLU A 45 -3.96 3.17 -7.48
CA GLU A 45 -5.17 4.01 -7.41
C GLU A 45 -4.85 5.38 -6.83
N ILE A 46 -4.06 5.46 -5.76
CA ILE A 46 -3.63 6.72 -5.15
C ILE A 46 -2.83 7.57 -6.13
N VAL A 47 -1.82 7.00 -6.78
CA VAL A 47 -0.90 7.73 -7.69
C VAL A 47 -1.65 8.38 -8.85
N LYS A 48 -2.75 7.76 -9.32
CA LYS A 48 -3.63 8.35 -10.36
C LYS A 48 -4.33 9.65 -9.92
N HIS A 49 -4.49 9.87 -8.62
CA HIS A 49 -5.16 11.06 -8.06
C HIS A 49 -4.18 12.13 -7.57
N ILE A 50 -2.87 11.85 -7.57
CA ILE A 50 -1.85 12.85 -7.21
C ILE A 50 -1.77 13.91 -8.32
N LYS A 51 -2.17 15.14 -7.98
CA LYS A 51 -2.12 16.31 -8.89
C LYS A 51 -1.04 17.31 -8.51
N ASN A 52 -0.62 17.30 -7.25
CA ASN A 52 0.39 18.21 -6.73
C ASN A 52 1.78 17.59 -6.94
N GLN A 53 2.72 18.40 -7.44
CA GLN A 53 4.08 17.96 -7.70
C GLN A 53 4.85 17.57 -6.42
N ASN A 54 4.62 18.26 -5.30
CA ASN A 54 5.28 17.94 -4.03
C ASN A 54 4.82 16.59 -3.47
N ASP A 55 3.53 16.28 -3.60
CA ASP A 55 2.97 15.00 -3.18
C ASP A 55 3.53 13.87 -4.05
N LEU A 56 3.69 14.11 -5.36
CA LEU A 56 4.32 13.16 -6.28
C LEU A 56 5.80 12.93 -5.94
N ILE A 57 6.57 14.01 -5.73
CA ILE A 57 7.99 13.94 -5.33
C ILE A 57 8.15 13.15 -4.03
N TYR A 58 7.26 13.35 -3.06
CA TYR A 58 7.28 12.57 -1.82
C TYR A 58 7.14 11.06 -2.12
N VAL A 59 6.16 10.67 -2.94
CA VAL A 59 5.95 9.27 -3.30
C VAL A 59 7.10 8.70 -4.13
N LEU A 60 7.70 9.48 -5.05
CA LEU A 60 8.88 9.06 -5.82
C LEU A 60 10.07 8.75 -4.89
N LYS A 61 10.33 9.62 -3.92
CA LYS A 61 11.40 9.43 -2.92
C LYS A 61 11.19 8.19 -2.06
N LEU A 62 9.94 7.80 -1.80
CA LEU A 62 9.66 6.54 -1.10
C LEU A 62 10.17 5.33 -1.89
N PHE A 63 10.35 5.40 -3.21
CA PHE A 63 10.80 4.27 -4.04
C PHE A 63 12.16 4.50 -4.70
N ASP A 64 12.95 5.42 -4.14
CA ASP A 64 14.30 5.71 -4.63
C ASP A 64 14.32 6.13 -6.12
N LEU A 65 13.24 6.80 -6.58
CA LEU A 65 13.09 7.35 -7.93
C LEU A 65 13.49 8.84 -7.96
N ASP A 66 13.85 9.33 -9.14
CA ASP A 66 14.32 10.70 -9.33
C ASP A 66 13.17 11.71 -9.30
N ASP A 67 13.44 12.95 -8.88
CA ASP A 67 12.42 14.03 -8.83
C ASP A 67 11.91 14.44 -10.23
N GLU A 68 12.57 13.98 -11.30
CA GLU A 68 12.17 14.16 -12.71
C GLU A 68 11.21 13.05 -13.21
N ASP A 69 11.07 11.96 -12.46
CA ASP A 69 10.10 10.91 -12.77
C ASP A 69 8.66 11.39 -12.60
N ASN A 70 7.73 10.59 -13.11
CA ASN A 70 6.31 10.94 -13.08
C ASN A 70 5.44 9.78 -12.60
N SER A 71 4.14 10.04 -12.45
CA SER A 71 3.16 9.05 -12.01
C SER A 71 3.14 7.78 -12.88
N SER A 72 3.46 7.87 -14.17
CA SER A 72 3.56 6.69 -15.05
C SER A 72 4.70 5.77 -14.61
N THR A 73 5.88 6.33 -14.30
CA THR A 73 7.03 5.54 -13.82
C THR A 73 6.66 4.72 -12.57
N LEU A 74 5.95 5.33 -11.62
CA LEU A 74 5.46 4.65 -10.40
C LEU A 74 4.43 3.56 -10.72
N ILE A 75 3.48 3.85 -11.60
CA ILE A 75 2.45 2.88 -11.98
C ILE A 75 3.10 1.68 -12.69
N ASP A 76 4.00 1.92 -13.64
CA ASP A 76 4.71 0.86 -14.37
C ASP A 76 5.54 -0.01 -13.41
N LEU A 77 6.20 0.60 -12.42
CA LEU A 77 6.93 -0.10 -11.35
C LEU A 77 5.99 -1.00 -10.54
N PHE A 78 4.85 -0.47 -10.08
CA PHE A 78 3.90 -1.24 -9.29
C PHE A 78 3.24 -2.37 -10.09
N GLU A 79 2.89 -2.13 -11.35
CA GLU A 79 2.32 -3.15 -12.24
C GLU A 79 3.32 -4.28 -12.51
N LYS A 80 4.61 -3.95 -12.75
CA LYS A 80 5.68 -4.94 -12.86
C LYS A 80 5.78 -5.80 -11.60
N ASN A 81 5.78 -5.18 -10.42
CA ASN A 81 5.90 -5.91 -9.16
C ASN A 81 4.66 -6.79 -8.87
N ILE A 82 3.45 -6.35 -9.23
CA ILE A 82 2.26 -7.22 -9.17
C ILE A 82 2.48 -8.50 -9.99
N GLN A 83 3.05 -8.39 -11.19
CA GLN A 83 3.34 -9.57 -12.02
C GLN A 83 4.38 -10.49 -11.37
N LEU A 84 5.42 -9.94 -10.76
CA LEU A 84 6.45 -10.72 -10.05
C LEU A 84 5.86 -11.48 -8.85
N VAL A 85 5.11 -10.79 -7.99
CA VAL A 85 4.44 -11.40 -6.83
C VAL A 85 3.46 -12.50 -7.26
N THR A 86 2.72 -12.26 -8.35
CA THR A 86 1.77 -13.25 -8.90
C THR A 86 2.47 -14.52 -9.37
N LYS A 87 3.68 -14.41 -9.94
CA LYS A 87 4.49 -15.54 -10.38
C LYS A 87 5.22 -16.25 -9.23
N GLY A 88 5.23 -15.68 -8.03
CA GLY A 88 6.00 -16.19 -6.88
C GLY A 88 7.49 -15.90 -6.99
N ASP A 89 7.89 -14.91 -7.80
CA ASP A 89 9.30 -14.53 -7.96
C ASP A 89 9.68 -13.43 -6.96
N TYR A 90 9.76 -13.82 -5.68
CA TYR A 90 10.02 -12.90 -4.57
C TYR A 90 11.45 -12.39 -4.50
N ASN A 91 12.38 -13.02 -5.24
CA ASN A 91 13.77 -12.61 -5.26
C ASN A 91 13.97 -11.29 -6.00
N GLU A 92 13.05 -10.90 -6.89
CA GLU A 92 13.13 -9.65 -7.65
C GLU A 92 12.27 -8.51 -7.04
N ASP A 93 11.28 -8.82 -6.20
CA ASP A 93 10.47 -7.82 -5.50
C ASP A 93 11.01 -7.52 -4.08
N HIS A 94 11.97 -6.61 -4.02
CA HIS A 94 12.62 -6.18 -2.78
C HIS A 94 11.80 -5.20 -1.92
N GLN A 95 10.59 -4.80 -2.34
CA GLN A 95 9.83 -3.81 -1.58
C GLN A 95 9.16 -4.49 -0.37
N SER A 96 9.43 -3.99 0.83
CA SER A 96 8.78 -4.44 2.05
C SER A 96 7.32 -3.96 2.09
N ILE A 97 6.46 -4.69 2.79
CA ILE A 97 5.05 -4.31 2.96
C ILE A 97 4.92 -2.99 3.75
N GLU A 98 5.80 -2.77 4.74
CA GLU A 98 5.94 -1.51 5.47
C GLU A 98 6.22 -0.34 4.53
N LYS A 99 7.18 -0.49 3.61
CA LYS A 99 7.56 0.58 2.67
C LYS A 99 6.40 0.91 1.75
N LEU A 100 5.73 -0.11 1.22
CA LEU A 100 4.56 0.04 0.37
C LEU A 100 3.40 0.73 1.11
N SER A 101 3.25 0.48 2.40
CA SER A 101 2.15 1.03 3.20
C SER A 101 2.20 2.55 3.41
N LYS A 102 3.39 3.14 3.32
CA LYS A 102 3.60 4.59 3.48
C LYS A 102 2.85 5.44 2.46
N VAL A 103 2.61 4.90 1.26
CA VAL A 103 1.89 5.62 0.19
C VAL A 103 0.43 5.81 0.56
N PHE A 104 -0.25 4.75 1.00
CA PHE A 104 -1.65 4.87 1.40
C PHE A 104 -1.82 5.60 2.72
N ASP A 105 -0.91 5.42 3.68
CA ASP A 105 -0.91 6.20 4.92
C ASP A 105 -0.81 7.70 4.62
N TYR A 106 0.15 8.08 3.78
CA TYR A 106 0.31 9.45 3.32
C TYR A 106 -0.95 9.98 2.62
N ALA A 107 -1.54 9.20 1.71
CA ALA A 107 -2.71 9.61 0.94
C ALA A 107 -3.94 9.87 1.80
N ILE A 108 -4.11 9.09 2.86
CA ILE A 108 -5.25 9.19 3.77
C ILE A 108 -5.05 10.34 4.77
N ASN A 109 -3.82 10.56 5.22
CA ASN A 109 -3.50 11.63 6.16
C ASN A 109 -3.30 13.00 5.50
N THR A 110 -3.05 13.04 4.18
CA THR A 110 -2.91 14.28 3.42
C THR A 110 -4.28 14.83 3.04
N LYS A 111 -4.61 15.99 3.64
CA LYS A 111 -5.90 16.64 3.43
C LYS A 111 -6.14 16.92 1.94
N ASN A 112 -7.27 16.42 1.44
CA ASN A 112 -7.75 16.59 0.06
C ASN A 112 -6.91 15.89 -1.04
N LEU A 113 -5.99 14.96 -0.71
CA LEU A 113 -5.29 14.20 -1.76
C LEU A 113 -6.27 13.30 -2.52
N ILE A 114 -7.12 12.59 -1.78
CA ILE A 114 -8.14 11.69 -2.32
C ILE A 114 -9.53 12.14 -1.88
N ASP A 115 -10.51 11.98 -2.78
CA ASP A 115 -11.91 12.19 -2.41
C ASP A 115 -12.48 10.97 -1.67
N LYS A 116 -13.68 11.11 -1.12
CA LYS A 116 -14.36 10.05 -0.37
C LYS A 116 -14.65 8.80 -1.21
N LYS A 117 -14.90 8.95 -2.51
CA LYS A 117 -15.18 7.82 -3.41
C LYS A 117 -13.90 7.01 -3.63
N THR A 118 -12.78 7.68 -3.89
CA THR A 118 -11.45 7.08 -4.01
C THR A 118 -11.04 6.41 -2.70
N TYR A 119 -11.26 7.07 -1.56
CA TYR A 119 -11.01 6.49 -0.25
C TYR A 119 -11.71 5.13 -0.06
N ASN A 120 -13.02 5.07 -0.33
CA ASN A 120 -13.78 3.83 -0.22
C ASN A 120 -13.27 2.75 -1.20
N SER A 121 -12.83 3.15 -2.39
CA SER A 121 -12.20 2.22 -3.36
C SER A 121 -10.92 1.61 -2.79
N ILE A 122 -10.04 2.44 -2.20
CA ILE A 122 -8.79 2.00 -1.57
C ILE A 122 -9.07 1.04 -0.41
N VAL A 123 -10.02 1.37 0.48
CA VAL A 123 -10.40 0.49 1.59
C VAL A 123 -10.88 -0.87 1.08
N ASN A 124 -11.68 -0.90 0.01
CA ASN A 124 -12.14 -2.16 -0.58
C ASN A 124 -10.98 -2.97 -1.20
N ILE A 125 -10.02 -2.30 -1.84
CA ILE A 125 -8.83 -2.96 -2.38
C ILE A 125 -8.01 -3.58 -1.24
N LEU A 126 -7.86 -2.88 -0.12
CA LEU A 126 -7.10 -3.31 1.06
C LEU A 126 -7.81 -4.38 1.91
N TYR A 127 -8.97 -4.89 1.48
CA TYR A 127 -9.74 -5.89 2.24
C TYR A 127 -8.91 -7.11 2.71
N PRO A 128 -7.99 -7.71 1.91
CA PRO A 128 -7.15 -8.81 2.40
C PRO A 128 -6.27 -8.44 3.60
N LEU A 129 -5.72 -7.22 3.62
CA LEU A 129 -4.91 -6.70 4.72
C LEU A 129 -5.77 -6.45 5.97
N VAL A 130 -6.97 -5.88 5.78
CA VAL A 130 -7.92 -5.60 6.86
C VAL A 130 -8.39 -6.89 7.55
N GLU A 131 -8.75 -7.90 6.76
CA GLU A 131 -9.17 -9.19 7.33
C GLU A 131 -8.01 -9.92 8.00
N CYS A 132 -6.79 -9.81 7.46
CA CYS A 132 -5.60 -10.36 8.11
C CYS A 132 -5.36 -9.71 9.47
N TYR A 133 -5.48 -8.38 9.56
CA TYR A 133 -5.36 -7.64 10.82
C TYR A 133 -6.39 -8.09 11.86
N LYS A 134 -7.66 -8.21 11.49
CA LYS A 134 -8.73 -8.64 12.42
C LYS A 134 -8.53 -10.04 12.98
N ASN A 135 -7.91 -10.93 12.19
CA ASN A 135 -7.63 -12.31 12.60
C ASN A 135 -6.31 -12.46 13.38
N ASN A 136 -5.51 -11.40 13.45
CA ASN A 136 -4.27 -11.35 14.22
C ASN A 136 -4.27 -10.12 15.16
N PRO A 137 -5.27 -10.00 16.06
CA PRO A 137 -5.29 -8.89 17.01
C PRO A 137 -4.03 -8.93 17.90
N GLU A 138 -3.60 -7.74 18.32
CA GLU A 138 -2.43 -7.54 19.21
C GLU A 138 -2.45 -8.40 20.48
#